data_AF-A0A090FGF7-F1
#
_entry.id   AF-A0A090FGF7-F1
#
_cell.length_a   1.000
_cell.length_b   1.000
_cell.length_c   1.000
_cell.angle_alpha   90.00
_cell.angle_beta   90.00
_cell.angle_gamma   90.00
#
_symmetry.space_group_name_H-M   'P 1'
#
loop_
_entity.id
_entity.type
_entity.pdbx_description
1 polymer ?
#
loop_
_entity_poly.entity_id
_entity_poly.type
_entity_poly.pdbx_seq_one_letter_code
_entity_poly.pdbx_strand_id
1 'polypeptide(L)' 'MARRDAATAKHTKRPRSRPLKGEETEVKHIVETQDLSPAQARELVRRYGNDWRKIDDVAKSYKGDD' A
#
# COMPACT_ATOMS: atom_id res chain seq x y z
N MET A 1 21.85 -6.63 37.53
CA MET A 1 22.32 -6.27 36.18
C MET A 1 21.23 -6.66 35.19
N ALA A 2 20.65 -5.67 34.51
CA ALA A 2 19.45 -5.83 33.70
C ALA A 2 19.73 -6.54 32.36
N ARG A 3 18.77 -7.36 31.96
CA ARG A 3 18.80 -8.29 30.84
C ARG A 3 18.85 -7.51 29.52
N ARG A 4 19.85 -7.82 28.68
CA ARG A 4 19.71 -7.71 27.23
C ARG A 4 18.80 -8.86 26.79
N ASP A 5 17.84 -8.61 25.91
CA ASP A 5 17.71 -9.34 24.65
C ASP A 5 16.50 -8.86 23.84
N ALA A 6 16.69 -8.98 22.53
CA ALA A 6 15.96 -8.34 21.45
C ALA A 6 14.50 -8.76 21.29
N ALA A 7 13.67 -7.81 20.84
CA ALA A 7 12.61 -8.09 19.87
C ALA A 7 12.17 -6.80 19.16
N THR A 8 13.04 -6.25 18.30
CA THR A 8 12.56 -5.51 17.13
C THR A 8 11.79 -6.52 16.29
N ALA A 9 10.47 -6.57 16.50
CA ALA A 9 9.56 -7.30 15.65
C ALA A 9 9.60 -6.66 14.26
N LYS A 10 10.53 -7.13 13.43
CA LYS A 10 10.52 -6.91 11.99
C LYS A 10 9.20 -7.49 11.50
N HIS A 11 8.20 -6.62 11.35
CA HIS A 11 6.88 -6.97 10.86
C HIS A 11 7.07 -7.50 9.43
N THR A 12 7.24 -8.81 9.31
CA THR A 12 7.23 -9.50 8.02
C THR A 12 5.93 -9.09 7.35
N LYS A 13 6.02 -8.42 6.19
CA LYS A 13 4.87 -8.01 5.39
C LYS A 13 4.21 -9.29 4.85
N ARG A 14 3.50 -10.02 5.71
CA ARG A 14 2.55 -11.04 5.28
C ARG A 14 1.47 -10.30 4.50
N PRO A 15 1.11 -10.72 3.28
CA PRO A 15 -0.02 -10.14 2.57
C PRO A 15 -1.25 -10.34 3.46
N ARG A 16 -1.77 -9.23 4.00
CA ARG A 16 -2.87 -9.26 4.96
C ARG A 16 -4.13 -9.63 4.20
N SER A 17 -4.73 -10.77 4.55
CA SER A 17 -5.91 -11.31 3.87
C SER A 17 -7.22 -10.57 4.18
N ARG A 18 -7.18 -9.43 4.89
CA ARG A 18 -8.37 -8.66 5.26
C ARG A 18 -8.21 -7.20 4.87
N PRO A 19 -9.13 -6.64 4.08
CA PRO A 19 -9.21 -5.21 3.83
C PRO A 19 -9.31 -4.48 5.18
N LEU A 20 -8.31 -3.68 5.52
CA LEU A 20 -8.39 -2.70 6.59
C LEU A 20 -9.43 -1.65 6.19
N LYS A 21 -10.18 -1.13 7.17
CA LYS A 21 -11.20 -0.07 6.98
C LYS A 21 -10.69 1.22 6.31
N GLY A 22 -9.40 1.34 6.01
CA GLY A 22 -8.79 2.45 5.25
C GLY A 22 -8.43 2.10 3.80
N GLU A 23 -8.44 0.82 3.41
CA GLU A 23 -8.05 0.42 2.05
C GLU A 23 -9.01 0.98 1.00
N GLU A 24 -10.31 1.01 1.28
CA GLU A 24 -11.29 1.56 0.32
C GLU A 24 -11.17 3.07 0.15
N THR A 25 -10.81 3.81 1.21
CA THR A 25 -10.53 5.24 1.14
C THR A 25 -9.28 5.51 0.30
N GLU A 26 -8.23 4.72 0.50
CA GLU A 26 -6.99 4.84 -0.26
C GLU A 26 -7.21 4.48 -1.73
N VAL A 27 -7.94 3.39 -2.01
CA VAL A 27 -8.34 2.99 -3.36
C VAL A 27 -9.10 4.12 -4.05
N LYS A 28 -10.12 4.66 -3.39
CA LYS A 28 -10.93 5.76 -3.94
C LYS A 28 -10.05 6.98 -4.25
N HIS A 29 -9.15 7.33 -3.33
CA HIS A 29 -8.25 8.46 -3.54
C HIS A 29 -7.31 8.24 -4.72
N ILE A 30 -6.75 7.04 -4.90
CA ILE A 30 -5.86 6.72 -6.04
C ILE A 30 -6.62 6.76 -7.36
N VAL A 31 -7.83 6.22 -7.40
CA VAL A 31 -8.72 6.31 -8.58
C VAL A 31 -8.98 7.77 -8.94
N GLU A 32 -9.32 8.61 -7.95
CA GLU A 32 -9.62 10.04 -8.18
C GLU A 32 -8.39 10.87 -8.56
N THR A 33 -7.19 10.52 -8.05
CA THR A 33 -5.98 11.34 -8.26
C THR A 33 -5.19 10.92 -9.48
N GLN A 34 -5.13 9.62 -9.75
CA GLN A 34 -4.31 9.03 -10.80
C GLN A 34 -5.15 8.57 -12.00
N ASP A 35 -6.47 8.60 -11.90
CA ASP A 35 -7.42 8.14 -12.93
C ASP A 35 -7.22 6.65 -13.29
N LEU A 36 -6.86 5.84 -12.28
CA LEU A 36 -6.65 4.40 -12.43
C LEU A 36 -7.93 3.61 -12.21
N SER A 37 -7.97 2.37 -12.70
CA SER A 37 -9.07 1.46 -12.37
C SER A 37 -9.06 1.08 -10.89
N PRO A 38 -10.24 0.93 -10.24
CA PRO A 38 -10.34 0.54 -8.83
C PRO A 38 -9.70 -0.81 -8.53
N ALA A 39 -9.59 -1.71 -9.51
CA ALA A 39 -8.84 -2.96 -9.38
C ALA A 39 -7.32 -2.73 -9.29
N GLN A 40 -6.75 -1.84 -10.10
CA GLN A 40 -5.34 -1.46 -10.06
C GLN A 40 -5.02 -0.73 -8.75
N ALA A 41 -5.87 0.22 -8.36
CA ALA A 41 -5.74 0.92 -7.09
C ALA A 41 -5.79 -0.03 -5.89
N ARG A 42 -6.69 -1.02 -5.89
CA ARG A 42 -6.72 -2.09 -4.86
C ARG A 42 -5.43 -2.88 -4.82
N GLU A 43 -4.85 -3.20 -5.96
CA GLU A 43 -3.56 -3.90 -6.00
C GLU A 43 -2.42 -3.04 -5.44
N LEU A 44 -2.38 -1.74 -5.78
CA LEU A 44 -1.39 -0.80 -5.25
C LEU A 44 -1.49 -0.68 -3.72
N VAL A 45 -2.70 -0.51 -3.20
CA VAL A 45 -2.96 -0.46 -1.75
C VAL A 45 -2.64 -1.79 -1.09
N ARG A 46 -2.91 -2.92 -1.72
CA ARG A 46 -2.57 -4.24 -1.17
C ARG A 46 -1.06 -4.50 -1.15
N ARG A 47 -0.33 -4.01 -2.15
CA ARG A 47 1.12 -4.23 -2.33
C ARG A 47 1.95 -3.25 -1.49
N TYR A 48 1.53 -1.99 -1.41
CA TYR A 48 2.25 -0.92 -0.74
C TYR A 48 1.61 -0.48 0.59
N GLY A 49 0.33 -0.77 0.82
CA GLY A 49 -0.39 -0.35 2.02
C GLY A 49 -0.63 1.16 2.01
N ASN A 50 -0.32 1.80 3.13
CA ASN A 50 -0.42 3.25 3.32
C ASN A 50 0.75 4.04 2.72
N ASP A 51 1.67 3.40 1.99
CA ASP A 51 2.84 4.04 1.39
C ASP A 51 2.45 4.84 0.12
N TRP A 52 1.76 5.96 0.34
CA TRP A 52 1.20 6.83 -0.69
C TRP A 52 2.23 7.30 -1.72
N ARG A 53 3.45 7.56 -1.25
CA ARG A 53 4.57 8.01 -2.10
C ARG A 53 5.01 6.95 -3.11
N LYS A 54 4.93 5.65 -2.76
CA LYS A 54 5.23 4.55 -3.68
C LYS A 54 4.06 4.26 -4.62
N ILE A 55 2.85 4.38 -4.11
CA ILE A 55 1.63 4.22 -4.90
C ILE A 55 1.58 5.26 -6.02
N ASP A 56 1.87 6.53 -5.73
CA ASP A 56 1.93 7.61 -6.72
C ASP A 56 3.00 7.37 -7.79
N ASP A 57 4.20 6.95 -7.40
CA ASP A 57 5.30 6.63 -8.31
C ASP A 57 4.96 5.49 -9.28
N VAL A 58 4.38 4.41 -8.75
CA VAL A 58 3.97 3.25 -9.56
C VAL A 58 2.73 3.58 -10.40
N ALA A 59 1.78 4.35 -9.85
CA ALA A 59 0.60 4.81 -10.59
C ALA A 59 0.97 5.70 -11.78
N LYS A 60 1.94 6.60 -11.62
CA LYS A 60 2.50 7.38 -12.73
C LYS A 60 3.15 6.50 -13.79
N SER A 61 3.81 5.43 -13.36
CA SER A 61 4.40 4.43 -14.27
C SER A 61 3.33 3.68 -15.07
N TYR A 62 2.15 3.42 -14.49
CA TYR A 62 1.01 2.83 -15.22
C TYR A 62 0.39 3.75 -16.29
N LYS A 63 0.52 5.07 -16.14
CA LYS A 63 -0.04 6.07 -17.06
C LYS A 63 0.90 6.40 -18.23
N GLY A 64 2.16 6.00 -18.15
CA GLY A 64 3.18 6.27 -19.18
C GLY A 64 3.38 5.16 -20.21
N ASP A 65 2.63 4.06 -20.09
CA ASP A 65 2.64 2.92 -21.02
C ASP A 65 1.29 2.90 -21.79
N ASP A 66 1.01 4.00 -22.50
CA ASP A 66 -0.02 4.13 -23.56
C ASP A 66 0.45 5.14 -24.62
#